data_AF-A0A0L0G3Z1-F1
#
_entry.id   AF-A0A0L0G3Z1-F1
#
_cell.length_a   1.000
_cell.length_b   1.000
_cell.length_c   1.000
_cell.angle_alpha   90.00
_cell.angle_beta   90.00
_cell.angle_gamma   90.00
#
_symmetry.space_group_name_H-M   'P 1'
#
loop_
_entity.id
_entity.type
_entity.pdbx_description
1 polymer ?
#
loop_
_entity_poly.entity_id
_entity_poly.type
_entity_poly.pdbx_seq_one_letter_code
_entity_poly.pdbx_strand_id
1 'polypeptide(L)' 'MAVGKPGEDNGMIGDVVNSIFQPGVNKGLHQFTNYAFIGLLVVLLALGIFYEFNIHVMFMLVLSTGLLIAINWYVGVRC' A
#
# COMPACT_ATOMS: atom_id res chain seq x y z
N MET A 1 13.53 25.37 -36.77
CA MET A 1 12.08 25.23 -37.00
C MET A 1 11.54 24.44 -35.82
N ALA A 2 10.84 25.13 -34.93
CA ALA A 2 10.35 24.61 -33.67
C ALA A 2 9.02 23.89 -33.84
N VAL A 3 8.83 22.76 -33.15
CA VAL A 3 7.65 22.50 -32.32
C VAL A 3 8.10 21.56 -31.18
N GLY A 4 8.39 22.14 -30.02
CA GLY A 4 8.37 21.41 -28.76
C GLY A 4 6.95 20.93 -28.51
N LYS A 5 6.80 19.64 -28.20
CA LYS A 5 5.50 19.01 -27.97
C LYS A 5 4.91 19.63 -26.69
N PRO A 6 3.76 20.32 -26.76
CA PRO A 6 3.20 20.99 -25.59
C PRO A 6 2.57 19.94 -24.66
N GLY A 7 3.07 19.84 -23.42
CA GLY A 7 2.36 19.20 -22.30
C GLY A 7 3.00 17.99 -21.63
N GLU A 8 4.28 17.69 -21.87
CA GLU A 8 4.98 16.56 -21.20
C GLU A 8 5.84 17.02 -20.02
N ASP A 9 5.26 17.85 -19.16
CA ASP A 9 5.77 18.21 -17.83
C ASP A 9 4.85 17.70 -16.72
N ASN A 10 4.10 16.62 -16.95
CA ASN A 10 3.55 15.80 -15.87
C ASN A 10 4.66 14.92 -15.29
N GLY A 11 5.76 15.54 -14.82
CA GLY A 11 6.97 14.86 -14.42
C GLY A 11 6.66 13.71 -13.47
N MET A 12 7.22 12.51 -13.73
CA MET A 12 7.13 11.21 -13.02
C MET A 12 6.06 11.05 -11.93
N ILE A 13 6.03 11.95 -10.96
CA ILE A 13 4.97 12.20 -9.99
C ILE A 13 3.57 12.26 -10.62
N GLY A 14 3.39 12.98 -11.74
CA GLY A 14 2.11 13.12 -12.46
C GLY A 14 1.61 11.79 -13.01
N ASP A 15 2.50 10.99 -13.61
CA ASP A 15 2.20 9.65 -14.10
C ASP A 15 1.92 8.65 -12.96
N VAL A 16 2.64 8.77 -11.84
CA VAL A 16 2.37 7.96 -10.64
C VAL A 16 0.97 8.28 -10.11
N VAL A 17 0.62 9.57 -9.97
CA VAL A 17 -0.70 10.02 -9.51
C VAL A 17 -1.79 9.53 -10.45
N ASN A 18 -1.63 9.67 -11.77
CA ASN A 18 -2.61 9.21 -12.74
C ASN A 18 -2.79 7.67 -12.70
N SER A 19 -1.70 6.93 -12.46
CA SER A 19 -1.74 5.46 -12.26
C SER A 19 -2.41 5.04 -10.95
N ILE A 20 -2.37 5.87 -9.91
CA ILE A 20 -3.10 5.64 -8.64
C ILE A 20 -4.61 5.89 -8.80
N PHE A 21 -5.01 6.83 -9.67
CA PHE A 21 -6.41 7.24 -9.86
C PHE A 21 -7.10 6.62 -11.08
N GLN A 22 -6.42 5.78 -11.85
CA GLN A 22 -7.05 5.05 -12.96
C GLN A 22 -7.93 3.90 -12.43
N PRO A 23 -9.22 3.84 -12.81
CA PRO A 23 -10.15 2.84 -12.31
C PRO A 23 -9.84 1.49 -12.94
N GLY A 24 -9.08 0.70 -12.20
CA GLY A 24 -8.76 -0.69 -12.50
C GLY A 24 -7.82 -1.15 -11.41
N VAL A 25 -8.11 -2.28 -10.78
CA VAL A 25 -7.23 -2.91 -9.80
C VAL A 25 -5.92 -3.27 -10.53
N ASN A 26 -5.00 -2.32 -10.61
CA ASN A 26 -3.69 -2.54 -11.17
C ASN A 26 -3.02 -3.52 -10.22
N LYS A 27 -2.60 -4.69 -10.71
CA LYS A 27 -1.90 -5.70 -9.92
C LYS A 27 -0.74 -5.07 -9.14
N GLY A 28 -0.10 -4.03 -9.69
CA GLY A 28 0.93 -3.23 -9.04
C GLY A 28 0.47 -2.51 -7.77
N LEU A 29 -0.72 -1.91 -7.75
CA LEU A 29 -1.25 -1.24 -6.54
C LEU A 29 -1.55 -2.25 -5.44
N HIS A 30 -2.17 -3.38 -5.78
CA HIS A 30 -2.43 -4.45 -4.82
C HIS A 30 -1.12 -4.98 -4.19
N GLN A 31 -0.10 -5.15 -5.02
CA GLN A 31 1.20 -5.61 -4.57
C GLN A 31 1.89 -4.57 -3.67
N PHE A 32 1.81 -3.28 -4.01
CA PHE A 32 2.33 -2.19 -3.19
C PHE A 32 1.65 -2.12 -1.82
N THR A 33 0.31 -2.21 -1.78
CA THR A 33 -0.44 -2.24 -0.51
C THR A 33 -0.04 -3.44 0.34
N ASN A 34 0.10 -4.63 -0.25
CA ASN A 34 0.55 -5.83 0.47
C ASN A 34 1.95 -5.65 1.07
N TYR A 35 2.90 -5.05 0.33
CA TYR A 35 4.23 -4.72 0.86
C TYR A 35 4.18 -3.73 2.03
N ALA A 36 3.35 -2.69 1.92
CA ALA A 36 3.18 -1.71 3.00
C ALA A 36 2.64 -2.36 4.28
N PHE A 37 1.65 -3.25 4.17
CA PHE A 37 1.10 -3.99 5.32
C PHE A 37 2.11 -4.95 5.94
N ILE A 38 2.89 -5.68 5.12
CA ILE A 38 3.97 -6.54 5.63
C ILE A 38 5.01 -5.70 6.38
N GLY A 39 5.42 -4.55 5.83
CA GLY A 39 6.34 -3.63 6.52
C GLY A 39 5.78 -3.14 7.84
N LEU A 40 4.50 -2.79 7.88
CA LEU A 40 3.82 -2.38 9.10
C LEU A 40 3.81 -3.50 10.15
N LEU A 41 3.49 -4.74 9.76
CA LEU A 41 3.55 -5.90 10.66
C LEU A 41 4.96 -6.15 11.22
N VAL A 42 5.99 -6.01 10.38
CA VAL A 42 7.40 -6.16 10.81
C VAL A 42 7.76 -5.10 11.84
N VAL A 43 7.39 -3.83 11.61
CA VAL A 43 7.66 -2.74 12.55
C VAL A 43 6.92 -2.94 13.87
N LEU A 44 5.66 -3.36 13.82
CA LEU A 44 4.87 -3.65 15.02
C LEU A 44 5.42 -4.83 15.82
N LEU A 45 5.87 -5.89 15.15
CA LEU A 45 6.54 -7.02 15.80
C LEU A 45 7.86 -6.58 16.44
N ALA A 46 8.67 -5.79 15.73
CA ALA A 46 9.90 -5.24 16.28
C ALA A 46 9.59 -4.40 17.53
N LEU A 47 8.62 -3.48 17.46
CA LEU A 47 8.22 -2.66 18.60
C LEU A 47 7.74 -3.51 19.79
N GLY A 48 6.93 -4.55 19.55
CA GLY A 48 6.47 -5.46 20.60
C GLY A 48 7.60 -6.24 21.28
N ILE A 49 8.63 -6.62 20.53
CA ILE A 49 9.81 -7.31 21.06
C ILE A 49 10.70 -6.35 21.87
N PHE A 50 10.89 -5.11 21.39
CA PHE A 50 11.79 -4.14 22.03
C PHE A 50 11.18 -3.38 23.23
N TYR A 51 9.87 -3.11 23.24
CA TYR A 51 9.22 -2.21 24.20
C TYR A 51 8.19 -2.89 25.12
N GLU A 52 8.28 -4.22 25.27
CA GLU A 52 7.31 -5.09 25.97
C GLU A 52 5.91 -5.12 25.30
N PHE A 53 5.31 -6.31 25.22
CA PHE A 53 4.03 -6.53 24.55
C PHE A 53 2.86 -5.89 25.31
N ASN A 54 2.63 -4.60 25.07
CA ASN A 54 1.50 -3.86 25.61
C ASN A 54 0.20 -4.21 24.86
N ILE A 55 -0.94 -4.14 25.56
CA ILE A 55 -2.28 -4.37 25.00
C ILE A 55 -2.52 -3.50 23.74
N HIS A 56 -2.01 -2.26 23.74
CA HIS A 56 -2.12 -1.35 22.60
C HIS A 56 -1.44 -1.90 21.34
N VAL A 57 -0.22 -2.45 21.50
CA VAL A 57 0.55 -3.04 20.40
C VAL A 57 -0.15 -4.30 19.88
N MET A 58 -0.72 -5.11 20.77
CA MET A 58 -1.54 -6.27 20.41
C MET A 58 -2.76 -5.89 19.54
N PHE A 59 -3.50 -4.84 19.91
CA PHE A 59 -4.62 -4.37 19.09
C PHE A 59 -4.18 -3.90 17.70
N MET A 60 -3.13 -3.10 17.63
CA MET A 60 -2.60 -2.62 16.35
C MET A 60 -2.12 -3.79 15.46
N LEU A 61 -1.55 -4.84 16.06
CA LEU A 61 -1.10 -6.03 15.35
C LEU A 61 -2.29 -6.81 14.78
N VAL A 62 -3.30 -7.09 15.62
CA VAL A 62 -4.52 -7.82 15.22
C VAL A 62 -5.26 -7.08 14.10
N LEU A 63 -5.49 -5.77 14.26
CA LEU A 63 -6.18 -4.96 13.26
C LEU A 63 -5.42 -4.92 11.94
N SER A 64 -4.09 -4.80 11.98
CA SER A 64 -3.25 -4.82 10.77
C SER A 64 -3.30 -6.17 10.04
N THR A 65 -3.17 -7.29 10.76
CA THR A 65 -3.33 -8.63 10.16
C THR A 65 -4.73 -8.86 9.60
N GLY A 66 -5.77 -8.44 10.32
CA GLY A 66 -7.16 -8.58 9.88
C GLY A 66 -7.42 -7.78 8.60
N LEU A 67 -6.85 -6.58 8.50
CA LEU A 67 -6.98 -5.73 7.32
C LEU A 67 -6.23 -6.32 6.11
N LEU A 68 -5.03 -6.87 6.32
CA LEU A 68 -4.28 -7.58 5.27
C LEU A 68 -5.07 -8.77 4.70
N ILE A 69 -5.66 -9.58 5.59
CA ILE A 69 -6.49 -10.72 5.22
C ILE A 69 -7.75 -10.25 4.50
N ALA A 70 -8.41 -9.20 5.00
CA ALA A 70 -9.62 -8.66 4.40
C ALA A 70 -9.37 -8.12 2.97
N ILE A 71 -8.24 -7.44 2.75
CA ILE A 71 -7.83 -6.95 1.42
C ILE A 71 -7.57 -8.11 0.46
N ASN A 72 -6.74 -9.09 0.87
CA ASN A 72 -6.44 -10.26 0.04
C ASN A 72 -7.70 -11.10 -0.25
N TRP A 73 -8.60 -11.23 0.72
CA TRP A 73 -9.88 -11.91 0.54
C TRP A 73 -10.80 -11.16 -0.42
N TYR A 74 -10.92 -9.84 -0.26
CA TYR A 74 -11.73 -9.01 -1.15
C TYR A 74 -11.25 -9.10 -2.60
N VAL A 75 -9.93 -9.03 -2.83
CA VAL A 75 -9.35 -9.15 -4.16
C VAL A 75 -9.46 -10.59 -4.70
N GLY A 76 -9.22 -11.61 -3.87
CA GLY A 76 -9.36 -13.01 -4.29
C GLY A 76 -10.79 -13.48 -4.55
N VAL A 77 -11.80 -12.85 -3.93
CA VAL A 77 -13.23 -13.12 -4.19
C VAL A 77 -13.75 -12.34 -5.41
N ARG A 78 -13.17 -11.17 -5.69
CA ARG A 78 -13.67 -10.23 -6.71
C ARG A 78 -12.79 -10.17 -7.98
N CYS A 79 -11.81 -11.05 -8.14
CA CYS A 79 -10.99 -11.22 -9.35
C CYS A 79 -10.99 -12.69 -9.75
#